data_AF-A0A954Y650-F1
#
_entry.id   AF-A0A954Y650-F1
#
_cell.length_a   1.000
_cell.length_b   1.000
_cell.length_c   1.000
_cell.angle_alpha   90.00
_cell.angle_beta   90.00
_cell.angle_gamma   90.00
#
_symmetry.space_group_name_H-M   'P 1'
#
loop_
_entity.id
_entity.type
_entity.pdbx_description
1 polymer ?
#
loop_
_entity_poly.entity_id
_entity_poly.type
_entity_poly.pdbx_seq_one_letter_code
_entity_poly.pdbx_strand_id
1 'polypeptide(L)' 'PGGVPVGTLAIGASGAKNAALLAVRILANHSAELREKLHKHSTNQADAVLSQELE' A
#
# COMPACT_ATOMS: atom_id res chain seq x y z
N PRO A 1 -13.35 21.89 4.07
CA PRO A 1 -14.81 22.03 4.31
C PRO A 1 -15.46 20.64 4.40
N GLY A 2 -16.41 20.43 5.32
CA GLY A 2 -17.12 19.15 5.40
C GLY A 2 -17.99 18.89 4.16
N GLY A 3 -18.19 17.61 3.81
CA GLY A 3 -19.08 17.17 2.73
C GLY A 3 -18.40 16.43 1.57
N VAL A 4 -17.09 16.66 1.36
CA VAL A 4 -16.30 15.95 0.34
C VAL A 4 -15.11 15.28 1.01
N PRO A 5 -15.11 13.95 1.21
CA PRO A 5 -14.00 13.25 1.83
C PRO A 5 -12.79 13.18 0.90
N VAL A 6 -11.60 13.35 1.47
CA VAL A 6 -10.32 13.20 0.76
C VAL A 6 -9.41 12.31 1.60
N GLY A 7 -8.96 11.20 1.03
CA GLY A 7 -7.91 10.38 1.64
C GLY A 7 -6.56 11.00 1.33
N THR A 8 -6.03 11.82 2.23
CA THR A 8 -4.71 12.46 2.08
C THR A 8 -3.59 11.52 2.50
N LEU A 9 -2.51 11.49 1.72
CA LEU A 9 -1.30 10.70 2.00
C LEU A 9 -0.12 11.63 2.31
N ALA A 10 1.03 11.03 2.67
CA ALA A 10 2.26 11.77 2.92
C ALA A 10 2.70 12.65 1.73
N ILE A 11 3.62 13.59 1.96
CA ILE A 11 4.18 14.43 0.88
C ILE A 11 5.21 13.63 0.06
N GLY A 12 5.29 13.91 -1.23
CA GLY A 12 6.35 13.39 -2.12
C GLY A 12 6.18 11.92 -2.51
N ALA A 13 7.30 11.25 -2.81
CA ALA A 13 7.32 9.88 -3.36
C ALA A 13 6.65 8.85 -2.43
N SER A 14 6.84 8.97 -1.12
CA SER A 14 6.17 8.13 -0.12
C SER A 14 4.64 8.28 -0.19
N GLY A 15 4.16 9.49 -0.41
CA GLY A 15 2.75 9.80 -0.66
C GLY A 15 2.20 9.11 -1.88
N ALA A 16 2.89 9.27 -3.01
CA ALA A 16 2.50 8.66 -4.28
C ALA A 16 2.42 7.13 -4.18
N LYS A 17 3.43 6.49 -3.56
CA LYS A 17 3.43 5.05 -3.31
C LYS A 17 2.24 4.62 -2.44
N ASN A 18 1.99 5.33 -1.35
CA ASN A 18 0.89 5.00 -0.44
C ASN A 18 -0.48 5.24 -1.06
N ALA A 19 -0.62 6.25 -1.93
CA ALA A 19 -1.87 6.52 -2.65
C ALA A 19 -2.21 5.37 -3.60
N ALA A 20 -1.21 4.88 -4.35
CA ALA A 20 -1.39 3.71 -5.20
C ALA A 20 -1.75 2.45 -4.39
N LEU A 21 -1.06 2.20 -3.28
CA LEU A 21 -1.36 1.06 -2.41
C LEU A 21 -2.76 1.15 -1.78
N LEU A 22 -3.22 2.35 -1.41
CA LEU A 22 -4.58 2.57 -0.92
C LEU A 22 -5.62 2.27 -2.00
N ALA A 23 -5.40 2.75 -3.22
CA ALA A 23 -6.29 2.46 -4.35
C ALA A 23 -6.38 0.95 -4.62
N VAL A 24 -5.25 0.24 -4.63
CA VAL A 24 -5.21 -1.22 -4.82
C VAL A 24 -5.94 -1.95 -3.68
N ARG A 25 -5.79 -1.51 -2.42
CA ARG A 25 -6.54 -2.06 -1.27
C ARG A 25 -8.06 -1.94 -1.45
N ILE A 26 -8.54 -0.81 -1.97
CA ILE A 26 -9.96 -0.62 -2.26
C ILE A 26 -10.43 -1.59 -3.35
N LEU A 27 -9.67 -1.71 -4.45
CA LEU A 27 -10.00 -2.58 -5.58
C LEU A 27 -9.94 -4.07 -5.20
N ALA A 28 -9.01 -4.47 -4.33
CA ALA A 28 -8.83 -5.85 -3.88
C ALA A 28 -10.03 -6.42 -3.10
N ASN A 29 -10.94 -5.56 -2.62
CA ASN A 29 -12.22 -6.01 -2.06
C ASN A 29 -13.05 -6.79 -3.10
N HIS A 30 -12.92 -6.45 -4.38
CA HIS A 30 -13.71 -7.04 -5.46
C HIS A 30 -12.88 -7.83 -6.49
N SER A 31 -11.56 -7.92 -6.29
CA SER A 31 -10.66 -8.69 -7.16
C SER A 31 -9.78 -9.62 -6.33
N ALA A 32 -10.00 -10.93 -6.46
CA ALA A 32 -9.19 -11.94 -5.80
C ALA A 32 -7.72 -11.91 -6.26
N GLU A 33 -7.49 -11.67 -7.55
CA GLU A 33 -6.15 -11.52 -8.13
C GLU A 33 -5.39 -10.34 -7.51
N LEU A 34 -6.02 -9.17 -7.38
CA LEU A 34 -5.38 -8.01 -6.75
C LEU A 34 -5.12 -8.26 -5.27
N ARG A 35 -6.01 -8.97 -4.58
CA ARG A 35 -5.84 -9.35 -3.17
C ARG A 35 -4.61 -10.23 -2.98
N GLU A 36 -4.44 -11.25 -3.82
CA GLU A 36 -3.26 -12.12 -3.78
C GLU A 36 -1.96 -11.34 -4.04
N LYS A 37 -1.95 -10.49 -5.08
CA LYS A 37 -0.79 -9.62 -5.37
C LYS A 37 -0.47 -8.69 -4.21
N LEU A 38 -1.48 -8.12 -3.56
CA LEU A 38 -1.32 -7.24 -2.40
C LEU A 38 -0.72 -8.00 -1.21
N HIS A 39 -1.20 -9.20 -0.90
CA HIS A 39 -0.63 -10.04 0.14
C HIS A 39 0.84 -10.37 -0.14
N LYS A 40 1.15 -10.81 -1.36
CA LYS A 40 2.53 -11.07 -1.78
C LYS A 40 3.41 -9.84 -1.62
N HIS A 41 2.92 -8.66 -2.00
CA HIS A 41 3.67 -7.41 -1.82
C HIS A 41 4.00 -7.14 -0.35
N SER A 42 3.02 -7.32 0.56
CA SER A 42 3.23 -7.13 1.99
C SER A 42 4.20 -8.15 2.59
N THR A 43 4.10 -9.43 2.22
CA THR A 43 5.05 -10.47 2.65
C THR A 43 6.47 -10.15 2.18
N ASN A 44 6.64 -9.85 0.89
CA ASN A 44 7.95 -9.49 0.33
C ASN A 44 8.57 -8.27 1.04
N GLN A 45 7.75 -7.29 1.43
CA GLN A 45 8.24 -6.12 2.16
C GLN A 45 8.72 -6.50 3.57
N ALA A 46 7.98 -7.36 4.28
CA ALA A 46 8.38 -7.86 5.58
C ALA A 46 9.67 -8.69 5.49
N ASP A 47 9.75 -9.59 4.52
CA ASP A 47 10.93 -10.42 4.27
C ASP A 47 12.16 -9.56 3.95
N ALA A 48 11.98 -8.52 3.14
CA ALA A 48 13.06 -7.60 2.79
C ALA A 48 13.63 -6.87 4.00
N VAL A 49 12.79 -6.50 4.98
CA VAL A 49 13.25 -5.89 6.24
C VAL A 49 13.93 -6.94 7.12
N LEU A 50 13.38 -8.15 7.20
CA LEU A 50 13.96 -9.23 7.99
C LEU A 50 15.34 -9.68 7.48
N SER A 51 15.57 -9.59 6.17
CA SER A 51 16.85 -9.90 5.54
C SER A 51 17.87 -8.78 5.60
N GLN A 52 17.55 -7.62 6.18
CA GLN A 52 18.52 -6.55 6.36
C GLN A 52 19.45 -6.89 7.53
N GLU A 53 20.75 -6.95 7.27
CA GLU A 53 21.76 -6.95 8.32
C GLU A 53 21.86 -5.54 8.91
N LEU A 54 21.86 -5.46 10.24
CA LEU A 54 22.05 -4.22 10.97
C LEU A 54 23.55 -4.04 11.22
N GLU A 55 24.12 -2.95 10.70
CA GLU A 55 25.46 -2.48 11.07
C GLU A 55 25.48 -1.81 12.45
#